data_AF-A0A6G8Q863-F1
#
_entry.id   AF-A0A6G8Q863-F1
#
_cell.length_a   1.000
_cell.length_b   1.000
_cell.length_c   1.000
_cell.angle_alpha   90.00
_cell.angle_beta   90.00
_cell.angle_gamma   90.00
#
_symmetry.space_group_name_H-M   'P 1'
#
loop_
_entity.id
_entity.type
_entity.pdbx_description
1 polymer ?
#
loop_
_entity_poly.entity_id
_entity_poly.type
_entity_poly.pdbx_seq_one_letter_code
_entity_poly.pdbx_strand_id
1 'polypeptide(L)'
;MGSFLIERKFFVPRRLGLCLLALVLGGGMLAAVYGKDAGAEEYSAYSDPDKTALSLILSEPRNVREFEQEFGLDDAEVGKVLAAVREENEKLAEEYAASEKIVAANKSLPDEKVADRISASDYDETVEGAIGETKESVTDLLPRGGEPELRAWVDEQWAQEVSSSSEESYARVEETKAGRRVVCKVFATQYIGYTRYEASLPHRTLKFGSRPQVVIKRINGNVAVRPRIKEVGPWNTYDNYWQTRKNRTMWKSLKRCVPQAHAAYYRNYNGGKDEFGRTVLNPAGVDLTPAVASDLRLGKYQNAWVYVKFPWLRR
;
A
#
# COMPACT_ATOMS: atom_id res chain seq x y z
N MET A 1 -32.98 39.44 -3.93
CA MET A 1 -31.79 40.22 -4.35
C MET A 1 -30.72 39.91 -3.33
N GLY A 2 -29.90 38.88 -3.51
CA GLY A 2 -28.87 38.73 -4.55
C GLY A 2 -27.53 38.89 -3.82
N SER A 3 -26.80 37.80 -3.54
CA SER A 3 -25.64 37.36 -4.35
C SER A 3 -24.35 38.13 -3.98
N PHE A 4 -23.13 37.60 -3.94
CA PHE A 4 -22.51 36.37 -4.48
C PHE A 4 -21.11 36.25 -3.80
N LEU A 5 -20.67 35.01 -3.51
CA LEU A 5 -19.29 34.44 -3.47
C LEU A 5 -18.15 35.17 -2.71
N ILE A 6 -17.17 34.50 -2.09
CA ILE A 6 -16.18 33.61 -2.72
C ILE A 6 -15.84 32.43 -1.77
N GLU A 7 -16.35 31.25 -2.09
CA GLU A 7 -15.69 29.98 -1.79
C GLU A 7 -14.46 29.87 -2.71
N ARG A 8 -13.25 29.83 -2.14
CA ARG A 8 -12.08 29.32 -2.88
C ARG A 8 -12.11 27.80 -2.82
N LYS A 9 -12.76 27.20 -3.82
CA LYS A 9 -12.54 25.82 -4.23
C LYS A 9 -11.06 25.67 -4.57
N PHE A 10 -10.30 24.97 -3.73
CA PHE A 10 -9.04 24.36 -4.15
C PHE A 10 -9.39 23.16 -5.03
N PHE A 11 -9.48 23.42 -6.33
CA PHE A 11 -9.49 22.40 -7.36
C PHE A 11 -8.04 21.92 -7.51
N VAL A 12 -7.69 20.83 -6.82
CA VAL A 12 -6.44 20.11 -7.06
C VAL A 12 -6.73 19.14 -8.21
N PRO A 13 -5.96 19.16 -9.32
CA PRO A 13 -6.11 18.19 -10.39
C PRO A 13 -5.87 16.77 -9.87
N ARG A 14 -6.43 15.80 -10.58
CA ARG A 14 -6.47 14.37 -10.27
C ARG A 14 -5.15 13.80 -9.72
N ARG A 15 -5.31 13.00 -8.65
CA ARG A 15 -4.54 11.82 -8.21
C ARG A 15 -3.03 11.83 -8.56
N LEU A 16 -2.19 12.25 -7.62
CA LEU A 16 -0.81 11.76 -7.53
C LEU A 16 -0.65 10.87 -6.28
N GLY A 17 -0.85 9.57 -6.49
CA GLY A 17 -0.58 8.54 -5.48
C GLY A 17 0.79 7.91 -5.71
N LEU A 18 1.88 8.59 -5.35
CA LEU A 18 3.20 7.93 -5.29
C LEU A 18 3.31 7.12 -4.00
N CYS A 19 2.96 5.83 -4.05
CA CYS A 19 3.52 4.83 -3.14
C CYS A 19 3.78 3.51 -3.86
N LEU A 20 4.89 2.86 -3.47
CA LEU A 20 4.97 1.41 -3.35
C LEU A 20 3.66 0.87 -2.76
N LEU A 21 2.85 0.19 -3.58
CA LEU A 21 1.52 -0.32 -3.20
C LEU A 21 0.56 0.76 -2.65
N ALA A 22 0.54 1.95 -3.24
CA ALA A 22 -0.63 2.83 -3.14
C ALA A 22 -1.77 2.17 -3.91
N LEU A 23 -2.51 1.29 -3.24
CA LEU A 23 -3.90 1.07 -3.63
C LEU A 23 -4.61 2.39 -3.41
N VAL A 24 -4.75 3.15 -4.50
CA VAL A 24 -5.55 4.36 -4.57
C VAL A 24 -6.97 3.94 -4.19
N LEU A 25 -7.38 4.24 -2.97
CA LEU A 25 -8.79 4.35 -2.67
C LEU A 25 -9.26 5.65 -3.31
N GLY A 26 -9.86 5.52 -4.50
CA GLY A 26 -10.92 6.44 -4.90
C GLY A 26 -11.96 6.46 -3.79
N GLY A 27 -12.01 7.55 -3.04
CA GLY A 27 -13.02 7.78 -2.03
C GLY A 27 -14.38 8.02 -2.68
N GLY A 28 -15.17 6.96 -2.84
CA GLY A 28 -16.61 7.03 -2.61
C GLY A 28 -16.88 6.77 -1.13
N MET A 29 -17.60 7.66 -0.46
CA MET A 29 -18.04 7.47 0.91
C MET A 29 -18.81 6.14 1.05
N LEU A 30 -18.23 5.15 1.73
CA LEU A 30 -18.98 4.03 2.30
C LEU A 30 -19.19 4.30 3.79
N ALA A 31 -20.07 5.26 4.09
CA ALA A 31 -20.95 5.27 5.26
C ALA A 31 -21.77 6.57 5.30
N ALA A 32 -23.09 6.42 5.35
CA ALA A 32 -24.14 7.44 5.49
C ALA A 32 -24.52 8.19 4.20
N VAL A 33 -25.39 7.59 3.38
CA VAL A 33 -26.76 8.04 3.10
C VAL A 33 -27.45 6.91 2.31
N TYR A 34 -28.21 6.05 3.00
CA TYR A 34 -29.27 5.28 2.34
C TYR A 34 -30.40 6.27 2.02
N GLY A 35 -30.28 6.91 0.87
CA GLY A 35 -31.33 7.73 0.26
C GLY A 35 -31.48 7.24 -1.17
N LYS A 36 -32.59 6.58 -1.45
CA LYS A 36 -33.03 6.27 -2.81
C LYS A 36 -32.99 7.57 -3.63
N ASP A 37 -32.18 7.62 -4.68
CA ASP A 37 -32.57 8.17 -5.99
C ASP A 37 -31.51 7.95 -7.09
N ALA A 38 -32.00 7.44 -8.21
CA ALA A 38 -31.52 7.46 -9.59
C ALA A 38 -29.99 7.42 -9.92
N GLY A 39 -29.54 6.24 -10.41
CA GLY A 39 -28.62 6.16 -11.56
C GLY A 39 -27.12 6.42 -11.33
N ALA A 40 -26.60 6.31 -10.11
CA ALA A 40 -25.16 6.18 -9.92
C ALA A 40 -24.78 4.71 -10.13
N GLU A 41 -23.94 4.41 -11.13
CA GLU A 41 -23.29 3.11 -11.21
C GLU A 41 -22.58 2.84 -9.88
N GLU A 42 -22.84 1.66 -9.30
CA GLU A 42 -22.17 1.23 -8.08
C GLU A 42 -20.66 1.16 -8.33
N TYR A 43 -19.86 1.69 -7.40
CA TYR A 43 -18.41 1.75 -7.57
C TYR A 43 -17.82 0.34 -7.73
N SER A 44 -17.04 0.13 -8.81
CA SER A 44 -16.29 -1.11 -9.05
C SER A 44 -14.79 -0.87 -8.82
N ALA A 45 -14.20 -1.66 -7.94
CA ALA A 45 -12.75 -1.69 -7.74
C ALA A 45 -12.03 -2.31 -8.94
N TYR A 46 -12.67 -3.26 -9.64
CA TYR A 46 -12.16 -3.82 -10.88
C TYR A 46 -12.14 -2.78 -12.01
N SER A 47 -13.18 -1.95 -12.17
CA SER A 47 -13.26 -0.99 -13.28
C SER A 47 -12.43 0.29 -13.06
N ASP A 48 -11.89 0.54 -11.86
CA ASP A 48 -11.02 1.70 -11.60
C ASP A 48 -9.66 1.50 -12.30
N PRO A 49 -9.29 2.35 -13.28
CA PRO A 49 -8.08 2.15 -14.08
C PRO A 49 -6.80 2.43 -13.27
N ASP A 50 -6.91 3.15 -12.15
CA ASP A 50 -5.79 3.44 -11.25
C ASP A 50 -5.62 2.38 -10.15
N LYS A 51 -6.48 1.35 -10.13
CA LYS A 51 -6.55 0.39 -9.03
C LYS A 51 -6.12 -1.02 -9.46
N THR A 52 -5.05 -1.48 -8.82
CA THR A 52 -4.52 -2.85 -8.92
C THR A 52 -5.33 -3.86 -8.08
N ALA A 53 -6.66 -3.76 -8.10
CA ALA A 53 -7.54 -4.58 -7.24
C ALA A 53 -7.35 -6.07 -7.49
N LEU A 54 -7.33 -6.47 -8.77
CA LEU A 54 -7.13 -7.84 -9.21
C LEU A 54 -5.80 -8.40 -8.71
N SER A 55 -4.69 -7.69 -8.97
CA SER A 55 -3.34 -8.06 -8.52
C SER A 55 -3.22 -8.17 -7.00
N LEU A 56 -3.87 -7.27 -6.25
CA LEU A 56 -3.89 -7.36 -4.80
C LEU A 56 -4.67 -8.59 -4.31
N ILE A 57 -5.85 -8.83 -4.86
CA ILE A 57 -6.69 -9.96 -4.45
C ILE A 57 -5.94 -11.26 -4.73
N LEU A 58 -5.32 -11.39 -5.91
CA LEU A 58 -4.54 -12.55 -6.32
C LEU A 58 -3.16 -12.66 -5.64
N SER A 59 -2.77 -11.70 -4.81
CA SER A 59 -1.58 -11.83 -3.96
C SER A 59 -1.79 -12.76 -2.76
N GLU A 60 -3.04 -13.07 -2.42
CA GLU A 60 -3.40 -13.98 -1.33
C GLU A 60 -3.52 -15.42 -1.85
N PRO A 61 -2.69 -16.37 -1.38
CA PRO A 61 -2.77 -17.77 -1.81
C PRO A 61 -4.14 -18.41 -1.68
N ARG A 62 -4.95 -17.99 -0.68
CA ARG A 62 -6.34 -18.45 -0.58
C ARG A 62 -7.18 -17.99 -1.76
N ASN A 63 -7.09 -16.72 -2.13
CA ASN A 63 -7.86 -16.13 -3.22
C ASN A 63 -7.43 -16.71 -4.57
N VAL A 64 -6.16 -17.08 -4.75
CA VAL A 64 -5.69 -17.78 -5.95
C VAL A 64 -6.39 -19.13 -6.12
N ARG A 65 -6.56 -19.90 -5.04
CA ARG A 65 -7.27 -21.19 -5.09
C ARG A 65 -8.76 -21.02 -5.32
N GLU A 66 -9.37 -19.99 -4.71
CA GLU A 66 -10.78 -19.66 -4.93
C GLU A 66 -10.98 -19.21 -6.38
N PHE A 67 -10.07 -18.41 -6.94
CA PHE A 67 -10.07 -17.98 -8.33
C PHE A 67 -9.96 -19.15 -9.31
N GLU A 68 -9.01 -20.05 -9.09
CA GLU A 68 -8.84 -21.29 -9.88
C GLU A 68 -10.15 -22.09 -9.93
N GLN A 69 -10.80 -22.27 -8.78
CA GLN A 69 -12.05 -23.03 -8.67
C GLN A 69 -13.24 -22.31 -9.31
N GLU A 70 -13.37 -21.00 -9.08
CA GLU A 70 -14.48 -20.19 -9.58
C GLU A 70 -14.49 -20.15 -11.11
N PHE A 71 -13.31 -19.97 -11.72
CA PHE A 71 -13.16 -19.84 -13.17
C PHE A 71 -12.80 -21.16 -13.87
N GLY A 72 -12.65 -22.25 -13.13
CA GLY A 72 -12.37 -23.59 -13.66
C GLY A 72 -11.05 -23.69 -14.41
N LEU A 73 -10.03 -22.96 -13.95
CA LEU A 73 -8.72 -22.89 -14.59
C LEU A 73 -7.81 -24.05 -14.15
N ASP A 74 -6.89 -24.45 -15.01
CA ASP A 74 -5.84 -25.41 -14.65
C ASP A 74 -4.58 -24.73 -14.07
N ASP A 75 -3.65 -25.54 -13.53
CA ASP A 75 -2.39 -25.05 -12.94
C ASP A 75 -1.56 -24.18 -13.91
N ALA A 76 -1.61 -24.48 -15.22
CA ALA A 76 -0.85 -23.75 -16.22
C ALA A 76 -1.49 -22.39 -16.52
N GLU A 77 -2.81 -22.33 -16.59
CA GLU A 77 -3.59 -21.11 -16.73
C GLU A 77 -3.44 -20.20 -15.50
N VAL A 78 -3.57 -20.74 -14.28
CA VAL A 78 -3.28 -20.01 -13.04
C VAL A 78 -1.84 -19.49 -13.04
N GLY A 79 -0.88 -20.29 -13.53
CA GLY A 79 0.50 -19.88 -13.69
C GLY A 79 0.67 -18.63 -14.58
N LYS A 80 -0.11 -18.52 -15.66
CA LYS A 80 -0.13 -17.34 -16.56
C LYS A 80 -0.78 -16.13 -15.90
N VAL A 81 -1.90 -16.32 -15.19
CA VAL A 81 -2.55 -15.25 -14.42
C VAL A 81 -1.57 -14.64 -13.42
N LEU A 82 -0.89 -15.48 -12.64
CA LEU A 82 0.12 -15.01 -11.69
C LEU A 82 1.34 -14.39 -12.37
N ALA A 83 1.65 -14.75 -13.62
CA ALA A 83 2.71 -14.10 -14.39
C ALA A 83 2.31 -12.69 -14.80
N ALA A 84 1.07 -12.48 -15.29
CA ALA A 84 0.56 -11.15 -15.62
C ALA A 84 0.56 -10.23 -14.38
N VAL A 85 0.10 -10.73 -13.24
CA VAL A 85 0.14 -9.97 -11.96
C VAL A 85 1.57 -9.60 -11.57
N ARG A 86 2.56 -10.49 -11.78
CA ARG A 86 3.96 -10.16 -11.50
C ARG A 86 4.51 -9.11 -12.45
N GLU A 87 4.18 -9.20 -13.73
CA GLU A 87 4.59 -8.22 -14.74
C GLU A 87 4.02 -6.83 -14.45
N GLU A 88 2.74 -6.73 -14.06
CA GLU A 88 2.13 -5.48 -13.58
C GLU A 88 2.96 -4.89 -12.43
N ASN A 89 3.25 -5.71 -11.42
CA ASN A 89 4.00 -5.29 -10.24
C ASN A 89 5.42 -4.81 -10.57
N GLU A 90 6.09 -5.44 -11.54
CA GLU A 90 7.42 -5.03 -12.01
C GLU A 90 7.36 -3.70 -12.77
N LYS A 91 6.44 -3.54 -13.72
CA LYS A 91 6.22 -2.27 -14.46
C LYS A 91 5.93 -1.12 -13.51
N LEU A 92 4.99 -1.30 -12.58
CA LEU A 92 4.63 -0.28 -11.58
C LEU A 92 5.80 0.07 -10.67
N ALA A 93 6.67 -0.88 -10.34
CA ALA A 93 7.85 -0.61 -9.53
C ALA A 93 8.94 0.15 -10.29
N GLU A 94 9.11 -0.10 -11.58
CA GLU A 94 10.01 0.65 -12.45
C GLU A 94 9.52 2.10 -12.62
N GLU A 95 8.23 2.28 -12.89
CA GLU A 95 7.62 3.60 -13.04
C GLU A 95 7.67 4.40 -11.72
N TYR A 96 7.45 3.72 -10.59
CA TYR A 96 7.70 4.31 -9.28
C TYR A 96 9.17 4.71 -9.10
N ALA A 97 10.13 3.86 -9.46
CA ALA A 97 11.54 4.21 -9.35
C ALA A 97 11.94 5.37 -10.28
N ALA A 98 11.29 5.52 -11.43
CA ALA A 98 11.48 6.64 -12.35
C ALA A 98 10.92 7.94 -11.75
N SER A 99 9.69 7.91 -11.23
CA SER A 99 9.07 9.07 -10.59
C SER A 99 9.84 9.53 -9.34
N GLU A 100 10.42 8.62 -8.54
CA GLU A 100 11.33 8.96 -7.44
C GLU A 100 12.58 9.74 -7.91
N LYS A 101 13.10 9.47 -9.12
CA LYS A 101 14.20 10.26 -9.69
C LYS A 101 13.75 11.67 -10.05
N ILE A 102 12.54 11.83 -10.61
CA ILE A 102 11.95 13.15 -10.89
C ILE A 102 11.81 13.93 -9.59
N VAL A 103 11.27 13.29 -8.57
CA VAL A 103 11.10 13.85 -7.24
C VAL A 103 12.44 14.29 -6.64
N ALA A 104 13.46 13.43 -6.66
CA ALA A 104 14.79 13.71 -6.12
C ALA A 104 15.48 14.87 -6.86
N ALA A 105 15.35 14.94 -8.19
CA ALA A 105 15.89 16.02 -9.02
C ALA A 105 15.21 17.37 -8.75
N ASN A 106 13.97 17.37 -8.23
CA ASN A 106 13.13 18.54 -8.07
C ASN A 106 12.80 18.86 -6.60
N LYS A 107 13.60 18.37 -5.65
CA LYS A 107 13.39 18.50 -4.20
C LYS A 107 13.22 19.95 -3.69
N SER A 108 13.70 20.95 -4.42
CA SER A 108 13.59 22.38 -4.08
C SER A 108 12.32 23.05 -4.60
N LEU A 109 11.55 22.37 -5.46
CA LEU A 109 10.30 22.90 -5.99
C LEU A 109 9.14 22.65 -5.03
N PRO A 110 8.08 23.48 -5.07
CA PRO A 110 6.80 23.19 -4.41
C PRO A 110 6.23 21.84 -4.88
N ASP A 111 5.51 21.14 -3.99
CA ASP A 111 4.94 19.81 -4.28
C ASP A 111 4.04 19.82 -5.53
N GLU A 112 3.25 20.88 -5.72
CA GLU A 112 2.40 21.08 -6.90
C GLU A 112 3.22 21.10 -8.20
N LYS A 113 4.42 21.69 -8.20
CA LYS A 113 5.29 21.75 -9.39
C LYS A 113 6.02 20.44 -9.64
N VAL A 114 6.26 19.64 -8.60
CA VAL A 114 6.75 18.27 -8.76
C VAL A 114 5.64 17.40 -9.32
N ALA A 115 4.41 17.59 -8.83
CA ALA A 115 3.22 16.91 -9.34
C ALA A 115 2.98 17.21 -10.82
N ASP A 116 2.98 18.48 -11.21
CA ASP A 116 2.88 18.90 -12.63
C ASP A 116 3.90 18.18 -13.52
N ARG A 117 5.12 17.94 -13.02
CA ARG A 117 6.19 17.26 -13.78
C ARG A 117 6.00 15.76 -13.92
N ILE A 118 5.40 15.12 -12.92
CA ILE A 118 5.07 13.69 -12.96
C ILE A 118 3.85 13.50 -13.86
N SER A 119 2.82 14.35 -13.74
CA SER A 119 1.67 14.32 -14.65
C SER A 119 2.03 14.69 -16.09
N ALA A 120 3.11 15.44 -16.31
CA ALA A 120 3.66 15.70 -17.64
C ALA A 120 4.59 14.58 -18.17
N SER A 121 4.85 13.55 -17.36
CA SER A 121 5.47 12.31 -17.81
C SER A 121 4.39 11.28 -18.14
N ASP A 122 4.79 10.16 -18.74
CA ASP A 122 3.87 9.09 -19.14
C ASP A 122 3.45 8.21 -17.95
N TYR A 123 3.57 8.69 -16.70
CA TYR A 123 3.32 7.92 -15.47
C TYR A 123 1.89 7.36 -15.44
N ASP A 124 0.89 8.23 -15.57
CA ASP A 124 -0.53 7.82 -15.48
C ASP A 124 -0.88 6.86 -16.62
N GLU A 125 -0.41 7.13 -17.85
CA GLU A 125 -0.62 6.26 -19.01
C GLU A 125 0.05 4.89 -18.83
N THR A 126 1.27 4.85 -18.28
CA THR A 126 2.00 3.61 -18.02
C THR A 126 1.32 2.77 -16.93
N VAL A 127 0.80 3.42 -15.88
CA VAL A 127 0.07 2.76 -14.79
C VAL A 127 -1.25 2.19 -15.30
N GLU A 128 -2.08 3.01 -15.95
CA GLU A 128 -3.37 2.59 -16.51
C GLU A 128 -3.18 1.47 -17.56
N GLY A 129 -2.14 1.59 -18.40
CA GLY A 129 -1.78 0.60 -19.40
C GLY A 129 -1.39 -0.75 -18.80
N ALA A 130 -0.51 -0.76 -17.79
CA ALA A 130 -0.11 -2.00 -17.11
C ALA A 130 -1.29 -2.71 -16.43
N ILE A 131 -2.20 -1.93 -15.83
CA ILE A 131 -3.42 -2.44 -15.20
C ILE A 131 -4.38 -3.01 -16.26
N GLY A 132 -4.54 -2.30 -17.38
CA GLY A 132 -5.35 -2.73 -18.52
C GLY A 132 -4.86 -4.04 -19.12
N GLU A 133 -3.56 -4.13 -19.42
CA GLU A 133 -2.90 -5.33 -19.97
C GLU A 133 -3.09 -6.55 -19.06
N THR A 134 -3.04 -6.34 -17.73
CA THR A 134 -3.26 -7.42 -16.76
C THR A 134 -4.71 -7.90 -16.78
N LYS A 135 -5.68 -6.98 -16.81
CA LYS A 135 -7.11 -7.32 -16.91
C LYS A 135 -7.41 -8.06 -18.22
N GLU A 136 -6.85 -7.60 -19.33
CA GLU A 136 -6.98 -8.26 -20.64
C GLU A 136 -6.38 -9.67 -20.62
N SER A 137 -5.13 -9.79 -20.17
CA SER A 137 -4.41 -11.08 -20.08
C SER A 137 -5.14 -12.11 -19.21
N VAL A 138 -5.77 -11.67 -18.11
CA VAL A 138 -6.56 -12.55 -17.26
C VAL A 138 -7.89 -12.91 -17.93
N THR A 139 -8.57 -11.94 -18.53
CA THR A 139 -9.86 -12.15 -19.23
C THR A 139 -9.72 -13.12 -20.40
N ASP A 140 -8.61 -13.08 -21.14
CA ASP A 140 -8.32 -13.97 -22.26
C ASP A 140 -8.17 -15.45 -21.86
N LEU A 141 -7.88 -15.71 -20.58
CA LEU A 141 -7.78 -17.07 -20.01
C LEU A 141 -9.13 -17.58 -19.50
N LEU A 142 -10.13 -16.72 -19.35
CA LEU A 142 -11.44 -17.11 -18.85
C LEU A 142 -12.30 -17.75 -19.95
N PRO A 143 -13.30 -18.56 -19.56
CA PRO A 143 -14.36 -18.98 -20.49
C PRO A 143 -14.98 -17.76 -21.20
N ARG A 144 -15.41 -17.95 -22.46
CA ARG A 144 -15.94 -16.84 -23.29
C ARG A 144 -17.02 -16.06 -22.55
N GLY A 145 -16.80 -14.74 -22.46
CA GLY A 145 -17.72 -13.82 -21.82
C GLY A 145 -17.57 -13.75 -20.30
N GLY A 146 -16.46 -14.26 -19.72
CA GLY A 146 -16.22 -14.29 -18.27
C GLY A 146 -15.78 -12.97 -17.62
N GLU A 147 -15.63 -11.89 -18.37
CA GLU A 147 -15.24 -10.57 -17.82
C GLU A 147 -16.25 -10.01 -16.80
N PRO A 148 -17.58 -10.06 -17.03
CA PRO A 148 -18.56 -9.61 -16.03
C PRO A 148 -18.47 -10.41 -14.72
N GLU A 149 -18.23 -11.72 -14.80
CA GLU A 149 -18.03 -12.60 -13.65
C GLU A 149 -16.71 -12.27 -12.92
N LEU A 150 -15.63 -12.04 -13.66
CA LEU A 150 -14.36 -11.57 -13.11
C LEU A 150 -14.53 -10.27 -12.33
N ARG A 151 -15.21 -9.29 -12.95
CA ARG A 151 -15.49 -8.00 -12.31
C ARG A 151 -16.26 -8.18 -11.00
N ALA A 152 -17.35 -8.94 -11.04
CA ALA A 152 -18.18 -9.18 -9.87
C ALA A 152 -17.39 -9.89 -8.75
N TRP A 153 -16.61 -10.90 -9.09
CA TRP A 153 -15.77 -11.62 -8.14
C TRP A 153 -14.70 -10.71 -7.51
N VAL A 154 -14.02 -9.89 -8.32
CA VAL A 154 -13.02 -8.93 -7.81
C VAL A 154 -13.66 -7.91 -6.86
N ASP A 155 -14.83 -7.37 -7.22
CA ASP A 155 -15.52 -6.39 -6.38
C ASP A 155 -16.01 -7.00 -5.06
N GLU A 156 -16.49 -8.24 -5.08
CA GLU A 156 -16.87 -8.98 -3.87
C GLU A 156 -15.66 -9.23 -2.97
N GLN A 157 -14.59 -9.79 -3.52
CA GLN A 157 -13.35 -10.05 -2.77
C GLN A 157 -12.75 -8.76 -2.19
N TRP A 158 -12.82 -7.67 -2.94
CA TRP A 158 -12.43 -6.34 -2.47
C TRP A 158 -13.27 -5.89 -1.26
N ALA A 159 -14.59 -6.04 -1.34
CA ALA A 159 -15.49 -5.71 -0.23
C ALA A 159 -15.23 -6.58 1.01
N GLN A 160 -14.92 -7.86 0.83
CA GLN A 160 -14.54 -8.76 1.91
C GLN A 160 -13.21 -8.35 2.57
N GLU A 161 -12.20 -7.95 1.79
CA GLU A 161 -10.93 -7.46 2.32
C GLU A 161 -11.11 -6.21 3.20
N VAL A 162 -11.92 -5.27 2.71
CA VAL A 162 -12.22 -4.02 3.41
C VAL A 162 -13.00 -4.28 4.70
N SER A 163 -13.96 -5.21 4.68
CA SER A 163 -14.82 -5.51 5.84
C SER A 163 -14.12 -6.36 6.91
N SER A 164 -13.48 -7.47 6.53
CA SER A 164 -12.80 -8.40 7.46
C SER A 164 -11.74 -7.72 8.32
N SER A 165 -11.02 -6.78 7.73
CA SER A 165 -9.98 -6.07 8.46
C SER A 165 -10.56 -5.10 9.48
N SER A 166 -11.74 -4.51 9.22
CA SER A 166 -12.41 -3.59 10.14
C SER A 166 -12.76 -4.24 11.50
N GLU A 167 -12.84 -5.58 11.54
CA GLU A 167 -13.07 -6.37 12.74
C GLU A 167 -11.78 -6.65 13.56
N GLU A 168 -10.60 -6.52 12.95
CA GLU A 168 -9.32 -6.75 13.63
C GLU A 168 -8.98 -5.57 14.57
N SER A 169 -9.43 -5.69 15.82
CA SER A 169 -9.15 -4.71 16.85
C SER A 169 -7.69 -4.80 17.32
N TYR A 170 -6.84 -3.86 16.89
CA TYR A 170 -5.65 -3.53 17.67
C TYR A 170 -6.13 -2.69 18.84
N ALA A 171 -6.77 -3.38 19.81
CA ALA A 171 -7.25 -2.77 21.03
C ALA A 171 -6.15 -1.87 21.59
N ARG A 172 -6.52 -0.64 21.93
CA ARG A 172 -5.66 0.33 22.59
C ARG A 172 -5.22 -0.31 23.90
N VAL A 173 -4.12 -1.05 23.89
CA VAL A 173 -3.56 -1.65 25.11
C VAL A 173 -3.24 -0.46 25.99
N GLU A 174 -4.03 -0.28 27.04
CA GLU A 174 -3.83 0.80 27.99
C GLU A 174 -2.36 0.87 28.41
N GLU A 175 -1.81 2.09 28.42
CA GLU A 175 -0.45 2.37 28.87
C GLU A 175 -0.21 1.93 30.34
N THR A 176 -1.26 1.55 31.05
CA THR A 176 -1.32 1.25 32.49
C THR A 176 -0.66 -0.07 32.90
N LYS A 177 -0.47 -1.04 32.00
CA LYS A 177 0.19 -2.32 32.35
C LYS A 177 1.69 -2.30 32.03
N ALA A 178 2.48 -2.20 33.11
CA ALA A 178 3.95 -2.21 33.13
C ALA A 178 4.51 -3.44 32.40
N GLY A 179 5.14 -3.21 31.25
CA GLY A 179 5.78 -4.27 30.46
C GLY A 179 6.55 -3.66 29.29
N ARG A 180 7.78 -4.15 29.05
CA ARG A 180 8.60 -3.68 27.92
C ARG A 180 7.81 -3.89 26.63
N ARG A 181 7.62 -2.81 25.85
CA ARG A 181 6.96 -2.88 24.54
C ARG A 181 7.96 -3.32 23.48
N VAL A 182 7.47 -3.87 22.37
CA VAL A 182 8.31 -4.20 21.22
C VAL A 182 8.82 -2.92 20.58
N VAL A 183 10.14 -2.84 20.39
CA VAL A 183 10.82 -1.74 19.69
C VAL A 183 11.75 -2.36 18.67
N CYS A 184 11.59 -1.98 17.41
CA CYS A 184 12.43 -2.43 16.30
C CYS A 184 13.24 -1.28 15.74
N LYS A 185 14.53 -1.52 15.46
CA LYS A 185 15.37 -0.60 14.69
C LYS A 185 15.19 -0.94 13.21
N VAL A 186 14.66 -0.01 12.43
CA VAL A 186 14.36 -0.21 11.00
C VAL A 186 14.81 0.99 10.18
N PHE A 187 14.99 0.78 8.88
CA PHE A 187 15.28 1.85 7.94
C PHE A 187 13.97 2.50 7.51
N ALA A 188 13.90 3.83 7.63
CA ALA A 188 12.75 4.62 7.23
C ALA A 188 13.04 5.33 5.90
N THR A 189 12.06 5.21 5.01
CA THR A 189 11.95 5.91 3.73
C THR A 189 10.76 6.86 3.77
N GLN A 190 10.53 7.61 2.69
CA GLN A 190 9.41 8.56 2.61
C GLN A 190 8.53 8.26 1.40
N TYR A 191 7.25 8.62 1.50
CA TYR A 191 6.25 8.42 0.44
C TYR A 191 5.19 9.52 0.43
N ILE A 192 4.46 9.68 -0.67
CA ILE A 192 3.33 10.63 -0.75
C ILE A 192 2.06 9.92 -0.30
N GLY A 193 1.67 10.14 0.96
CA GLY A 193 0.55 9.43 1.56
C GLY A 193 -0.83 9.99 1.24
N TYR A 194 -1.84 9.19 1.55
CA TYR A 194 -3.25 9.54 1.37
C TYR A 194 -3.65 10.76 2.21
N THR A 195 -3.07 10.86 3.41
CA THR A 195 -3.14 12.06 4.23
C THR A 195 -1.76 12.66 4.45
N ARG A 196 -1.73 13.96 4.76
CA ARG A 196 -0.48 14.67 5.03
C ARG A 196 0.35 14.04 6.15
N TYR A 197 -0.28 13.39 7.13
CA TYR A 197 0.37 12.88 8.34
C TYR A 197 0.02 11.42 8.63
N GLU A 198 0.82 10.51 8.10
CA GLU A 198 0.66 9.06 8.25
C GLU A 198 1.97 8.32 8.00
N ALA A 199 1.94 7.01 8.24
CA ALA A 199 3.02 6.09 7.92
C ALA A 199 2.46 4.78 7.32
N SER A 200 3.34 4.02 6.68
CA SER A 200 3.05 2.67 6.18
C SER A 200 3.79 1.62 7.01
N LEU A 201 3.20 0.43 7.15
CA LEU A 201 3.89 -0.76 7.65
C LEU A 201 3.54 -1.98 6.77
N PRO A 202 4.46 -2.95 6.61
CA PRO A 202 4.33 -3.97 5.57
C PRO A 202 3.40 -5.12 5.98
N HIS A 203 2.19 -4.79 6.46
CA HIS A 203 1.17 -5.77 6.79
C HIS A 203 -0.25 -5.25 6.48
N ARG A 204 -0.99 -5.94 5.61
CA ARG A 204 -2.29 -5.48 5.04
C ARG A 204 -3.35 -5.18 6.08
N THR A 205 -3.38 -5.96 7.16
CA THR A 205 -4.35 -5.79 8.25
C THR A 205 -4.26 -4.42 8.96
N LEU A 206 -3.13 -3.71 8.85
CA LEU A 206 -2.97 -2.38 9.42
C LEU A 206 -3.67 -1.28 8.59
N LYS A 207 -3.83 -1.47 7.29
CA LYS A 207 -4.51 -0.51 6.39
C LYS A 207 -6.02 -0.60 6.49
N PHE A 208 -6.54 -1.80 6.50
CA PHE A 208 -7.98 -2.04 6.45
C PHE A 208 -8.60 -2.20 7.86
N GLY A 209 -7.79 -2.43 8.90
CA GLY A 209 -8.26 -2.55 10.28
C GLY A 209 -8.16 -1.29 11.12
N SER A 210 -7.89 -1.44 12.42
CA SER A 210 -7.96 -0.34 13.39
C SER A 210 -6.98 0.84 13.18
N ARG A 211 -6.10 0.77 12.17
CA ARG A 211 -5.14 1.84 11.79
C ARG A 211 -4.39 2.41 13.00
N PRO A 212 -3.60 1.58 13.69
CA PRO A 212 -3.04 1.92 14.99
C PRO A 212 -2.00 3.03 14.88
N GLN A 213 -1.69 3.67 16.01
CA GLN A 213 -0.56 4.60 16.11
C GLN A 213 0.69 3.87 16.59
N VAL A 214 1.79 4.08 15.90
CA VAL A 214 3.14 3.68 16.36
C VAL A 214 3.85 4.87 16.98
N VAL A 215 4.86 4.62 17.81
CA VAL A 215 5.79 5.68 18.23
C VAL A 215 7.09 5.50 17.44
N ILE A 216 7.47 6.51 16.66
CA ILE A 216 8.70 6.47 15.87
C ILE A 216 9.68 7.48 16.47
N LYS A 217 10.90 7.03 16.78
CA LYS A 217 11.96 7.86 17.38
C LYS A 217 13.20 7.84 16.51
N ARG A 218 13.80 9.02 16.29
CA ARG A 218 15.11 9.13 15.63
C ARG A 218 16.21 8.55 16.51
N ILE A 219 17.13 7.77 15.94
CA ILE A 219 18.20 7.11 16.72
C ILE A 219 19.12 8.13 17.38
N ASN A 220 19.56 9.13 16.62
CA ASN A 220 20.49 10.17 17.08
C ASN A 220 19.76 11.46 17.50
N GLY A 221 18.50 11.34 17.94
CA GLY A 221 17.68 12.49 18.28
C GLY A 221 16.76 12.26 19.47
N ASN A 222 16.36 13.37 20.09
CA ASN A 222 15.40 13.37 21.21
C ASN A 222 13.96 13.60 20.75
N VAL A 223 13.66 13.39 19.46
CA VAL A 223 12.33 13.60 18.87
C VAL A 223 11.66 12.27 18.60
N ALA A 224 10.37 12.20 18.97
CA ALA A 224 9.49 11.09 18.66
C ALA A 224 8.16 11.61 18.13
N VAL A 225 7.58 10.86 17.19
CA VAL A 225 6.31 11.17 16.53
C VAL A 225 5.34 10.00 16.69
N ARG A 226 4.04 10.26 16.49
CA ARG A 226 2.97 9.24 16.63
C ARG A 226 2.03 9.18 15.43
N PRO A 227 2.53 8.86 14.22
CA PRO A 227 1.68 8.74 13.04
C PRO A 227 0.72 7.56 13.20
N ARG A 228 -0.44 7.68 12.53
CA ARG A 228 -1.31 6.53 12.28
C ARG A 228 -0.77 5.74 11.10
N ILE A 229 -0.88 4.42 11.18
CA ILE A 229 -0.64 3.56 10.03
C ILE A 229 -1.89 3.58 9.16
N LYS A 230 -1.74 3.98 7.91
CA LYS A 230 -2.85 4.05 6.94
C LYS A 230 -2.58 3.32 5.64
N GLU A 231 -1.32 3.00 5.37
CA GLU A 231 -0.88 2.32 4.17
C GLU A 231 -0.13 1.04 4.47
N VAL A 232 -0.06 0.17 3.45
CA VAL A 232 0.66 -1.10 3.49
C VAL A 232 1.95 -0.98 2.71
N GLY A 233 3.04 -1.39 3.32
CA GLY A 233 4.39 -1.28 2.75
C GLY A 233 5.39 -0.87 3.82
N PRO A 234 6.69 -0.88 3.56
CA PRO A 234 7.32 -0.98 2.25
C PRO A 234 7.50 -2.42 1.75
N TRP A 235 7.49 -2.58 0.43
CA TRP A 235 7.77 -3.81 -0.35
C TRP A 235 6.81 -4.99 -0.18
N ASN A 236 6.39 -5.29 1.05
CA ASN A 236 5.59 -6.46 1.39
C ASN A 236 4.27 -6.06 2.06
N THR A 237 3.30 -6.96 2.05
CA THR A 237 1.97 -6.84 2.64
C THR A 237 1.68 -7.93 3.67
N TYR A 238 2.58 -8.92 3.82
CA TYR A 238 2.48 -9.96 4.85
C TYR A 238 3.71 -10.04 5.77
N ASP A 239 4.47 -8.94 5.87
CA ASP A 239 5.63 -8.83 6.74
C ASP A 239 5.38 -8.07 8.04
N ASN A 240 4.68 -8.69 8.98
CA ASN A 240 4.58 -8.22 10.36
C ASN A 240 5.85 -8.51 11.18
N TYR A 241 7.00 -8.01 10.74
CA TYR A 241 8.34 -8.28 11.32
C TYR A 241 8.47 -8.00 12.82
N TRP A 242 7.56 -7.23 13.41
CA TRP A 242 7.48 -6.95 14.84
C TRP A 242 6.92 -8.11 15.66
N GLN A 243 6.31 -9.12 15.04
CA GLN A 243 5.81 -10.31 15.70
C GLN A 243 6.93 -11.30 16.02
N THR A 244 6.65 -12.22 16.94
CA THR A 244 7.50 -13.40 17.16
C THR A 244 7.42 -14.32 15.94
N ARG A 245 8.40 -15.23 15.77
CA ARG A 245 8.40 -16.19 14.65
C ARG A 245 7.11 -17.02 14.56
N LYS A 246 6.48 -17.34 15.70
CA LYS A 246 5.23 -18.08 15.77
C LYS A 246 4.05 -17.30 15.14
N ASN A 247 4.04 -15.98 15.33
CA ASN A 247 2.92 -15.11 14.95
C ASN A 247 3.23 -14.24 13.71
N ARG A 248 4.41 -14.38 13.12
CA ARG A 248 4.75 -13.69 11.85
C ARG A 248 4.03 -14.40 10.71
N THR A 249 3.37 -13.65 9.83
CA THR A 249 2.52 -14.18 8.77
C THR A 249 3.36 -14.87 7.71
N MET A 250 4.29 -14.12 7.09
CA MET A 250 5.34 -14.67 6.22
C MET A 250 6.73 -14.59 6.87
N TRP A 251 7.75 -15.10 6.17
CA TRP A 251 9.16 -14.88 6.52
C TRP A 251 9.55 -15.36 7.93
N LYS A 252 8.91 -16.44 8.40
CA LYS A 252 9.04 -16.98 9.77
C LYS A 252 10.47 -17.37 10.18
N SER A 253 11.37 -17.60 9.21
CA SER A 253 12.79 -17.89 9.45
C SER A 253 13.56 -16.66 9.98
N LEU A 254 13.18 -15.46 9.55
CA LEU A 254 13.80 -14.21 9.96
C LEU A 254 13.51 -13.90 11.43
N LYS A 255 14.49 -13.29 12.11
CA LYS A 255 14.35 -12.89 13.52
C LYS A 255 13.32 -11.75 13.64
N ARG A 256 12.65 -11.65 14.81
CA ARG A 256 11.81 -10.48 15.15
C ARG A 256 12.63 -9.20 14.99
N CYS A 257 12.00 -8.14 14.49
CA CYS A 257 12.62 -6.86 14.14
C CYS A 257 13.62 -6.90 12.97
N VAL A 258 13.55 -7.93 12.11
CA VAL A 258 14.23 -7.96 10.82
C VAL A 258 13.17 -7.95 9.73
N PRO A 259 12.85 -6.77 9.14
CA PRO A 259 12.02 -6.69 7.95
C PRO A 259 12.59 -7.57 6.83
N GLN A 260 11.73 -8.16 6.02
CA GLN A 260 12.16 -8.99 4.90
C GLN A 260 12.93 -8.16 3.88
N ALA A 261 12.48 -6.94 3.56
CA ALA A 261 13.17 -6.05 2.63
C ALA A 261 14.61 -5.74 3.07
N HIS A 262 14.84 -5.57 4.39
CA HIS A 262 16.20 -5.46 4.93
C HIS A 262 17.04 -6.70 4.62
N ALA A 263 16.48 -7.89 4.85
CA ALA A 263 17.20 -9.15 4.61
C ALA A 263 17.44 -9.39 3.11
N ALA A 264 16.49 -9.05 2.26
CA ALA A 264 16.62 -9.12 0.81
C ALA A 264 17.76 -8.21 0.33
N TYR A 265 17.72 -6.93 0.71
CA TYR A 265 18.69 -5.93 0.30
C TYR A 265 20.13 -6.24 0.74
N TYR A 266 20.34 -6.62 2.01
CA TYR A 266 21.71 -6.81 2.54
C TYR A 266 22.23 -8.24 2.44
N ARG A 267 21.37 -9.24 2.30
CA ARG A 267 21.74 -10.66 2.44
C ARG A 267 21.19 -11.55 1.34
N ASN A 268 20.64 -10.96 0.27
CA ASN A 268 20.04 -11.69 -0.83
C ASN A 268 18.96 -12.69 -0.37
N TYR A 269 18.30 -12.41 0.76
CA TYR A 269 17.19 -13.24 1.23
C TYR A 269 16.07 -13.24 0.17
N ASN A 270 15.47 -14.41 -0.08
CA ASN A 270 14.51 -14.59 -1.17
C ASN A 270 15.07 -14.15 -2.55
N GLY A 271 16.36 -14.37 -2.79
CA GLY A 271 17.01 -13.94 -4.04
C GLY A 271 17.02 -12.42 -4.24
N GLY A 272 16.93 -11.66 -3.15
CA GLY A 272 16.87 -10.20 -3.20
C GLY A 272 15.48 -9.66 -3.59
N LYS A 273 14.45 -10.52 -3.62
CA LYS A 273 13.10 -10.18 -4.06
C LYS A 273 12.11 -10.04 -2.91
N ASP A 274 11.08 -9.23 -3.06
CA ASP A 274 9.94 -9.15 -2.12
C ASP A 274 8.93 -10.29 -2.34
N GLU A 275 7.78 -10.24 -1.65
CA GLU A 275 6.72 -11.25 -1.79
C GLU A 275 6.11 -11.34 -3.19
N PHE A 276 6.22 -10.30 -4.01
CA PHE A 276 5.69 -10.24 -5.37
C PHE A 276 6.73 -10.63 -6.42
N GLY A 277 7.99 -10.88 -6.01
CA GLY A 277 9.08 -11.21 -6.93
C GLY A 277 9.85 -9.99 -7.45
N ARG A 278 9.52 -8.78 -7.01
CA ARG A 278 10.22 -7.55 -7.41
C ARG A 278 11.56 -7.47 -6.71
N THR A 279 12.58 -6.93 -7.39
CA THR A 279 13.90 -6.70 -6.77
C THR A 279 13.81 -5.61 -5.70
N VAL A 280 14.23 -5.92 -4.48
CA VAL A 280 14.22 -4.96 -3.36
C VAL A 280 15.39 -3.99 -3.52
N LEU A 281 15.07 -2.71 -3.71
CA LEU A 281 16.05 -1.65 -3.98
C LEU A 281 16.50 -0.88 -2.73
N ASN A 282 15.83 -1.06 -1.59
CA ASN A 282 16.20 -0.44 -0.33
C ASN A 282 15.76 -1.31 0.87
N PRO A 283 16.38 -1.16 2.05
CA PRO A 283 16.12 -2.02 3.21
C PRO A 283 14.96 -1.51 4.09
N ALA A 284 14.00 -0.77 3.52
CA ALA A 284 12.97 -0.08 4.28
C ALA A 284 12.11 -1.03 5.12
N GLY A 285 11.72 -0.58 6.32
CA GLY A 285 10.79 -1.27 7.19
C GLY A 285 9.62 -0.40 7.67
N VAL A 286 9.58 0.86 7.25
CA VAL A 286 8.50 1.83 7.48
C VAL A 286 8.66 2.94 6.45
N ASP A 287 7.57 3.39 5.83
CA ASP A 287 7.58 4.65 5.07
C ASP A 287 6.84 5.74 5.84
N LEU A 288 7.33 6.97 5.71
CA LEU A 288 6.81 8.15 6.39
C LEU A 288 6.33 9.17 5.36
N THR A 289 5.22 9.85 5.62
CA THR A 289 4.96 11.06 4.82
C THR A 289 5.99 12.15 5.10
N PRO A 290 6.25 13.07 4.15
CA PRO A 290 7.18 14.17 4.36
C PRO A 290 6.91 14.99 5.62
N ALA A 291 5.64 15.14 6.04
CA ALA A 291 5.30 15.84 7.28
C ALA A 291 5.78 15.07 8.53
N VAL A 292 5.59 13.75 8.56
CA VAL A 292 6.07 12.89 9.66
C VAL A 292 7.60 12.87 9.72
N ALA A 293 8.25 12.82 8.56
CA ALA A 293 9.70 12.88 8.45
C ALA A 293 10.26 14.24 8.90
N SER A 294 9.62 15.35 8.51
CA SER A 294 9.96 16.70 8.94
C SER A 294 9.86 16.87 10.45
N ASP A 295 8.81 16.35 11.08
CA ASP A 295 8.68 16.35 12.55
C ASP A 295 9.80 15.55 13.23
N LEU A 296 10.33 14.50 12.58
CA LEU A 296 11.53 13.78 13.01
C LEU A 296 12.86 14.51 12.69
N ARG A 297 12.78 15.72 12.14
CA ARG A 297 13.91 16.54 11.67
C ARG A 297 14.71 15.87 10.55
N LEU A 298 14.01 15.14 9.68
CA LEU A 298 14.55 14.63 8.43
C LEU A 298 14.16 15.59 7.30
N GLY A 299 15.09 15.83 6.39
CA GLY A 299 14.79 16.54 5.15
C GLY A 299 13.81 15.75 4.28
N LYS A 300 13.19 16.42 3.32
CA LYS A 300 12.35 15.79 2.29
C LYS A 300 13.16 14.70 1.57
N TYR A 301 12.63 13.48 1.52
CA TYR A 301 13.28 12.27 0.95
C TYR A 301 14.60 11.85 1.63
N GLN A 302 14.91 12.39 2.80
CA GLN A 302 16.01 11.90 3.62
C GLN A 302 15.60 10.59 4.31
N ASN A 303 16.30 9.51 3.96
CA ASN A 303 16.16 8.22 4.62
C ASN A 303 16.97 8.18 5.91
N ALA A 304 16.51 7.41 6.90
CA ALA A 304 17.21 7.29 8.17
C ALA A 304 16.88 5.99 8.90
N TRP A 305 17.82 5.53 9.74
CA TRP A 305 17.50 4.53 10.74
C TRP A 305 16.69 5.15 11.88
N VAL A 306 15.59 4.49 12.25
CA VAL A 306 14.68 4.91 13.33
C VAL A 306 14.36 3.74 14.27
N TYR A 307 13.85 4.04 15.45
CA TYR A 307 13.20 3.08 16.32
C TYR A 307 11.68 3.18 16.16
N VAL A 308 11.02 2.07 15.84
CA VAL A 308 9.56 1.95 15.82
C VAL A 308 9.13 1.13 17.03
N LYS A 309 8.35 1.75 17.91
CA LYS A 309 7.70 1.11 19.07
C LYS A 309 6.25 0.81 18.71
N PHE A 310 5.82 -0.42 18.97
CA PHE A 310 4.48 -0.93 18.71
C PHE A 310 3.69 -0.97 20.03
N PRO A 311 2.84 0.04 20.35
CA PRO A 311 2.25 0.17 21.67
C PRO A 311 1.35 -0.99 22.08
N TRP A 312 0.75 -1.67 21.10
CA TRP A 312 -0.14 -2.81 21.27
C TRP A 312 0.59 -4.15 21.53
N LEU A 313 1.93 -4.19 21.40
CA LEU A 313 2.70 -5.42 21.59
C LEU A 313 3.57 -5.39 22.84
N ARG A 314 3.47 -6.47 23.61
CA ARG A 314 4.37 -6.75 24.73
C ARG A 314 5.56 -7.58 24.25
N ARG A 315 6.72 -7.32 24.84
CA ARG A 315 7.99 -7.94 24.46
C ARG A 315 8.02 -9.43 24.76
#